data_AF-A0A974AEP9-F1
#
_entry.id   AF-A0A974AEP9-F1
#
_cell.length_a   1.000
_cell.length_b   1.000
_cell.length_c   1.000
_cell.angle_alpha   90.00
_cell.angle_beta   90.00
_cell.angle_gamma   90.00
#
_symmetry.space_group_name_H-M   'P 1'
#
loop_
_entity.id
_entity.type
_entity.pdbx_description
1 polymer ?
#
loop_
_entity_poly.entity_id
_entity_poly.type
_entity_poly.pdbx_seq_one_letter_code
_entity_poly.pdbx_strand_id
1 'polypeptide(L)' 'MSAKTLQERITEAHERCSRHLADANEAEERGDMDKAQKLYEKSGYWRDRYNKLVGDGA' A
#
# COMPACT_ATOMS: atom_id res chain seq x y z
N MET A 1 14.65 -10.94 -17.41
CA MET A 1 14.15 -11.06 -16.01
C MET A 1 12.77 -11.70 -16.06
N SER A 2 12.47 -12.66 -15.19
CA SER A 2 11.13 -13.25 -15.13
C SER A 2 10.15 -12.22 -14.56
N ALA A 3 8.94 -12.15 -15.11
CA ALA A 3 7.89 -11.32 -14.56
C ALA A 3 7.45 -11.86 -13.19
N LYS A 4 7.11 -10.97 -12.24
CA LYS A 4 6.55 -11.37 -10.95
C LYS A 4 5.26 -12.16 -11.15
N THR A 5 5.12 -13.25 -10.42
CA THR A 5 3.88 -14.03 -10.31
C THR A 5 2.74 -13.18 -9.74
N LEU A 6 1.50 -13.63 -9.93
CA LEU A 6 0.34 -12.98 -9.31
C LEU A 6 0.49 -12.91 -7.78
N GLN A 7 0.94 -14.00 -7.16
CA GLN A 7 1.15 -14.07 -5.71
C GLN A 7 2.19 -13.05 -5.23
N GLU A 8 3.33 -12.93 -5.91
CA GLU A 8 4.36 -11.93 -5.55
C GLU A 8 3.84 -10.50 -5.69
N ARG A 9 2.97 -10.23 -6.68
CA ARG A 9 2.35 -8.92 -6.87
C ARG A 9 1.32 -8.60 -5.77
N ILE A 10 0.56 -9.61 -5.34
CA ILE A 10 -0.38 -9.48 -4.21
C ILE A 10 0.40 -9.18 -2.93
N THR A 11 1.45 -9.95 -2.65
CA THR A 11 2.31 -9.74 -1.47
C THR A 11 2.93 -8.35 -1.49
N GLU A 12 3.50 -7.90 -2.61
CA GLU A 12 4.07 -6.55 -2.71
C GLU A 12 3.02 -5.46 -2.46
N ALA A 13 1.82 -5.60 -3.02
CA ALA A 13 0.77 -4.60 -2.83
C ALA A 13 0.33 -4.53 -1.37
N HIS A 14 0.18 -5.67 -0.71
CA HIS A 14 -0.15 -5.74 0.71
C HIS A 14 0.94 -5.12 1.59
N GLU A 15 2.21 -5.48 1.37
CA GLU A 15 3.35 -4.94 2.14
C GLU A 15 3.47 -3.42 2.02
N ARG A 16 3.33 -2.88 0.80
CA ARG A 16 3.42 -1.43 0.59
C ARG A 16 2.21 -0.68 1.13
N CYS A 17 1.02 -1.26 1.05
CA CYS A 17 -0.18 -0.71 1.68
C CYS A 17 0.05 -0.54 3.20
N SER A 18 0.45 -1.62 3.87
CA SER A 18 0.67 -1.64 5.31
C SER A 18 1.81 -0.72 5.74
N ARG A 19 2.93 -0.71 5.00
CA ARG A 19 4.06 0.17 5.32
C ARG A 19 3.69 1.64 5.23
N HIS A 20 3.04 2.06 4.15
CA HIS A 20 2.64 3.46 4.01
C HIS A 20 1.57 3.87 5.00
N LEU A 21 0.69 2.96 5.42
CA LEU A 21 -0.26 3.23 6.48
C LEU A 21 0.44 3.47 7.82
N ALA A 22 1.39 2.61 8.18
CA ALA A 22 2.17 2.78 9.40
C ALA A 22 2.98 4.09 9.39
N ASP A 23 3.66 4.39 8.27
CA ASP A 23 4.41 5.64 8.11
C ASP A 23 3.49 6.88 8.20
N ALA A 24 2.25 6.77 7.69
CA ALA A 24 1.25 7.83 7.75
C ALA A 24 0.82 8.12 9.19
N ASN A 25 0.49 7.07 9.94
CA ASN A 25 0.12 7.19 11.35
C ASN A 25 1.26 7.82 12.17
N GLU A 26 2.52 7.39 11.95
CA GLU A 26 3.68 7.98 12.64
C GLU A 26 3.90 9.47 12.25
N ALA A 27 3.56 9.86 11.01
CA ALA A 27 3.62 11.27 10.60
C ALA A 27 2.50 12.09 11.27
N GLU A 28 1.29 11.55 11.33
CA GLU A 28 0.14 12.17 11.98
C GLU A 28 0.37 12.36 13.49
N GLU A 29 0.90 11.34 14.17
CA GLU A 29 1.27 11.39 15.60
C GLU A 29 2.32 12.48 15.89
N ARG A 30 3.19 12.78 14.92
CA ARG A 30 4.20 13.86 15.02
C ARG A 30 3.65 15.23 14.62
N GLY A 31 2.39 15.33 14.22
CA GLY A 31 1.79 16.57 13.74
C GLY A 31 2.13 16.94 12.29
N ASP A 32 2.82 16.07 11.55
CA ASP A 32 3.19 16.30 10.15
C ASP A 32 2.05 15.83 9.21
N MET A 33 0.98 16.62 9.19
CA MET A 33 -0.27 16.30 8.49
C MET A 33 -0.08 16.23 6.97
N ASP A 34 0.77 17.08 6.40
CA ASP A 34 1.07 17.07 4.95
C ASP A 34 1.75 15.77 4.53
N LYS A 35 2.66 15.26 5.35
CA LYS A 35 3.32 13.97 5.11
C LYS A 35 2.36 12.81 5.33
N ALA A 36 1.56 12.86 6.41
CA ALA A 36 0.55 11.85 6.70
C ALA A 36 -0.41 11.68 5.52
N GLN A 37 -0.96 12.77 4.99
CA GLN A 37 -1.90 12.74 3.86
C GLN A 37 -1.29 12.10 2.61
N LYS A 38 -0.07 12.47 2.24
CA LYS A 38 0.65 11.85 1.10
C LYS A 38 0.89 10.35 1.29
N LEU A 39 1.11 9.91 2.53
CA LEU A 39 1.33 8.51 2.84
C LEU A 39 0.01 7.72 2.87
N TYR A 40 -1.07 8.32 3.37
CA TYR A 40 -2.42 7.76 3.29
C TYR A 40 -2.86 7.55 1.84
N GLU A 41 -2.62 8.52 0.96
CA GLU A 41 -2.91 8.40 -0.48
C GLU A 41 -2.13 7.24 -1.12
N LYS A 42 -0.84 7.11 -0.80
CA LYS A 42 0.00 5.98 -1.26
C LYS A 42 -0.52 4.65 -0.73
N SER A 43 -0.87 4.57 0.54
CA SER A 43 -1.46 3.37 1.13
C SER A 43 -2.75 2.99 0.40
N GLY A 44 -3.63 3.97 0.15
CA GLY A 44 -4.86 3.80 -0.62
C GLY A 44 -4.62 3.23 -2.03
N TYR A 45 -3.66 3.77 -2.77
CA TYR A 45 -3.28 3.25 -4.08
C TYR A 45 -2.89 1.76 -4.04
N TRP A 46 -2.06 1.37 -3.07
CA TRP A 46 -1.62 -0.02 -2.94
C TRP A 46 -2.73 -0.95 -2.46
N ARG A 47 -3.65 -0.45 -1.62
CA ARG A 47 -4.86 -1.18 -1.22
C ARG A 47 -5.76 -1.46 -2.40
N ASP A 48 -6.02 -0.47 -3.25
CA ASP A 48 -6.84 -0.65 -4.45
C ASP A 48 -6.21 -1.64 -5.42
N ARG A 49 -4.89 -1.58 -5.57
CA ARG A 49 -4.12 -2.55 -6.35
C ARG A 49 -4.22 -3.96 -5.77
N TYR A 50 -4.10 -4.12 -4.46
CA TYR A 50 -4.27 -5.41 -3.78
C TYR A 50 -5.67 -5.97 -4.04
N ASN A 51 -6.72 -5.17 -3.83
CA ASN A 51 -8.11 -5.57 -4.04
C ASN A 51 -8.36 -6.03 -5.48
N LYS A 52 -7.82 -5.31 -6.47
CA LYS A 52 -7.90 -5.71 -7.87
C LYS A 52 -7.23 -7.06 -8.12
N LEU A 53 -6.01 -7.26 -7.60
CA LEU A 53 -5.25 -8.50 -7.84
C LEU A 53 -5.89 -9.73 -7.19
N VAL A 54 -6.47 -9.56 -6.00
CA VAL A 54 -7.17 -10.65 -5.30
C VAL A 54 -8.54 -10.93 -5.94
N GLY A 55 -9.25 -9.89 -6.41
CA GLY A 55 -10.52 -10.04 -7.12
C GLY A 55 -10.38 -10.62 -8.53
N ASP A 56 -9.29 -10.31 -9.24
CA ASP A 56 -8.95 -10.91 -10.55
C ASP A 56 -8.38 -12.35 -10.41
N GLY A 57 -8.04 -12.78 -9.20
CA GLY A 57 -7.44 -14.08 -8.89
C GLY A 57 -8.38 -15.12 -8.30
N ALA A 58 -9.65 -14.76 -8.06
CA ALA A 58 -10.72 -15.65 -7.60
C ALA A 58 -11.43 -16.33 -8.79
#